data_AF-V5RV36-F1
#
_entry.id   AF-V5RV36-F1
#
_cell.length_a   1.000
_cell.length_b   1.000
_cell.length_c   1.000
_cell.angle_alpha   90.00
_cell.angle_beta   90.00
_cell.angle_gamma   90.00
#
_symmetry.space_group_name_H-M   'P 1'
#
loop_
_entity.id
_entity.type
_entity.pdbx_description
1 polymer ?
#
loop_
_entity_poly.entity_id
_entity_poly.type
_entity_poly.pdbx_seq_one_letter_code
_entity_poly.pdbx_strand_id
1 'polypeptide(L)'
;MARVKKILEKMDGPVAIIGESAGATVALLAAAEYKNVHTLITICGVAQPTTPISPYLQHRAPALPEAVKRLDSLSFASSLSIHSLRSWYDPVVGKKYSVAPAATVHTLLVPGHLFTILCCLTVLSWYVIRLVRDKEHLLPL
;
A
#
# COMPACT_ATOMS: atom_id res chain seq x y z
N MET A 1 8.38 11.06 5.44
CA MET A 1 9.17 10.54 4.29
C MET A 1 10.66 10.36 4.58
N ALA A 2 11.34 11.26 5.31
CA ALA A 2 12.79 11.16 5.58
C ALA A 2 13.27 9.79 6.12
N ARG A 3 12.47 9.11 6.95
CA ARG A 3 12.82 7.77 7.48
C ARG A 3 12.69 6.66 6.44
N VAL A 4 11.70 6.73 5.54
CA VAL A 4 11.51 5.77 4.44
C VAL A 4 12.65 5.91 3.44
N LYS A 5 13.00 7.15 3.07
CA LYS A 5 14.14 7.47 2.21
C LYS A 5 15.43 6.82 2.71
N LYS A 6 15.77 7.05 3.98
CA LYS A 6 17.00 6.52 4.60
C LYS A 6 17.05 4.98 4.62
N ILE A 7 15.89 4.31 4.63
CA ILE A 7 15.82 2.84 4.55
C ILE A 7 16.02 2.39 3.12
N LEU A 8 15.30 2.99 2.16
CA LEU A 8 15.38 2.63 0.74
C LEU A 8 16.77 2.91 0.14
N GLU A 9 17.46 3.96 0.58
CA GLU A 9 18.85 4.26 0.19
C GLU A 9 19.87 3.26 0.75
N LYS A 10 19.52 2.49 1.79
CA LYS A 10 20.39 1.48 2.41
C LYS A 10 20.12 0.06 1.90
N MET A 11 19.09 -0.14 1.10
CA MET A 11 18.73 -1.46 0.58
C MET A 11 19.34 -1.62 -0.81
N ASP A 12 20.29 -2.55 -0.92
CA ASP A 12 20.77 -3.03 -2.21
C ASP A 12 19.82 -4.12 -2.72
N GLY A 13 19.29 -3.94 -3.93
CA GLY A 13 18.42 -4.89 -4.61
C GLY A 13 16.95 -4.45 -4.76
N PRO A 14 16.11 -5.31 -5.36
CA PRO A 14 14.70 -4.99 -5.58
C PRO A 14 13.95 -4.89 -4.25
N VAL A 15 13.22 -3.78 -4.07
CA VAL A 15 12.46 -3.55 -2.83
C VAL A 15 10.96 -3.77 -3.06
N ALA A 16 10.34 -4.48 -2.12
CA ALA A 16 8.89 -4.50 -1.97
C ALA A 16 8.46 -3.62 -0.80
N ILE A 17 7.47 -2.75 -1.03
CA ILE A 17 6.87 -1.92 0.02
C ILE A 17 5.46 -2.43 0.31
N ILE A 18 5.18 -2.63 1.59
CA ILE A 18 3.86 -2.99 2.08
C ILE A 18 3.36 -1.84 2.96
N GLY A 19 2.15 -1.36 2.70
CA GLY A 19 1.50 -0.33 3.50
C GLY A 19 0.08 -0.72 3.88
N GLU A 20 -0.20 -0.74 5.17
CA GLU A 20 -1.51 -1.05 5.73
C GLU A 20 -2.26 0.22 6.17
N SER A 21 -3.58 0.24 6.04
CA SER A 21 -4.42 1.36 6.49
C SER A 21 -3.89 2.72 6.00
N ALA A 22 -3.69 3.71 6.87
CA ALA A 22 -3.06 4.99 6.53
C ALA A 22 -1.61 4.87 6.02
N GLY A 23 -0.88 3.82 6.42
CA GLY A 23 0.45 3.51 5.91
C GLY A 23 0.47 3.20 4.41
N ALA A 24 -0.65 2.78 3.82
CA ALA A 24 -0.77 2.61 2.37
C ALA A 24 -0.55 3.92 1.60
N THR A 25 -1.02 5.06 2.11
CA THR A 25 -0.75 6.37 1.51
C THR A 25 0.75 6.66 1.47
N VAL A 26 1.45 6.34 2.56
CA VAL A 26 2.90 6.53 2.65
C VAL A 26 3.62 5.60 1.66
N ALA A 27 3.19 4.35 1.59
CA ALA A 27 3.74 3.36 0.67
C ALA A 27 3.55 3.75 -0.81
N LEU A 28 2.37 4.26 -1.18
CA LEU A 28 2.06 4.77 -2.51
C LEU A 28 2.97 5.93 -2.90
N LEU A 29 3.09 6.93 -2.02
CA LEU A 29 3.96 8.08 -2.25
C LEU A 29 5.43 7.66 -2.38
N ALA A 30 5.89 6.73 -1.54
CA ALA A 30 7.25 6.21 -1.63
C ALA A 30 7.49 5.43 -2.94
N ALA A 31 6.59 4.53 -3.33
CA ALA A 31 6.73 3.75 -4.55
C ALA A 31 6.69 4.61 -5.83
N ALA A 32 6.03 5.76 -5.80
CA ALA A 32 6.06 6.73 -6.89
C ALA A 32 7.39 7.53 -6.94
N GLU A 33 8.02 7.76 -5.79
CA GLU A 33 9.26 8.54 -5.68
C GLU A 33 10.51 7.70 -5.97
N TYR A 34 10.53 6.43 -5.55
CA TYR A 34 11.73 5.60 -5.56
C TYR A 34 11.67 4.49 -6.63
N LYS A 35 12.62 4.54 -7.58
CA LYS A 35 12.67 3.64 -8.75
C LYS A 35 13.08 2.19 -8.43
N ASN A 36 13.71 1.94 -7.29
CA ASN A 36 14.12 0.60 -6.85
C ASN A 36 12.97 -0.20 -6.20
N VAL A 37 11.76 0.36 -6.16
CA VAL A 37 10.56 -0.34 -5.70
C VAL A 37 9.95 -1.10 -6.87
N HIS A 38 9.93 -2.43 -6.79
CA HIS A 38 9.39 -3.30 -7.84
C HIS A 38 7.98 -3.81 -7.53
N THR A 39 7.65 -3.90 -6.24
CA THR A 39 6.34 -4.37 -5.78
C THR A 39 5.80 -3.44 -4.71
N LEU A 40 4.58 -2.97 -4.89
CA LEU A 40 3.81 -2.23 -3.92
C LEU A 40 2.58 -3.04 -3.53
N ILE A 41 2.41 -3.25 -2.23
CA ILE A 41 1.25 -3.93 -1.67
C ILE A 41 0.56 -2.99 -0.70
N THR A 42 -0.74 -2.76 -0.91
CA THR A 42 -1.59 -2.06 0.06
C THR A 42 -2.55 -3.04 0.72
N ILE A 43 -2.74 -2.92 2.04
CA ILE A 43 -3.65 -3.79 2.80
C ILE A 43 -4.68 -2.94 3.52
N CYS A 44 -5.95 -3.06 3.10
CA CYS A 44 -7.06 -2.24 3.60
C CYS A 44 -6.68 -0.73 3.61
N GLY A 45 -5.95 -0.29 2.58
CA GLY A 45 -5.19 0.94 2.62
C GLY A 45 -5.98 2.20 2.30
N VAL A 46 -5.59 3.35 2.82
CA VAL A 46 -6.04 4.65 2.28
C VAL A 46 -5.28 4.91 0.97
N ALA A 47 -5.95 4.67 -0.16
CA ALA A 47 -5.29 4.58 -1.46
C ALA A 47 -5.86 5.53 -2.53
N GLN A 48 -6.82 6.38 -2.16
CA GLN A 48 -7.47 7.32 -3.08
C GLN A 48 -7.41 8.76 -2.53
N PRO A 49 -7.21 9.79 -3.38
CA PRO A 49 -7.12 11.17 -2.94
C PRO A 49 -8.43 11.73 -2.38
N THR A 50 -9.56 11.10 -2.71
CA THR A 50 -10.90 11.47 -2.25
C THR A 50 -11.32 10.77 -0.95
N THR A 51 -10.39 10.09 -0.27
CA THR A 51 -10.71 9.35 0.96
C THR A 51 -11.08 10.32 2.08
N PRO A 52 -12.27 10.21 2.69
CA PRO A 52 -12.65 11.04 3.82
C PRO A 52 -11.81 10.67 5.03
N ILE A 53 -11.11 11.64 5.62
CA ILE A 53 -10.29 11.45 6.81
C ILE A 53 -11.04 12.04 8.02
N SER A 54 -11.33 11.20 9.01
CA SER A 54 -12.05 11.63 10.21
C SER A 54 -11.24 12.66 11.03
N PRO A 55 -11.89 13.61 11.72
CA PRO A 55 -11.19 14.59 12.55
C PRO A 55 -10.23 13.96 13.58
N TYR A 56 -10.63 12.81 14.14
CA TYR A 56 -9.78 12.03 15.04
C TYR A 56 -8.45 11.61 14.40
N LEU A 57 -8.50 11.11 13.15
CA LEU A 57 -7.28 10.75 12.42
C LEU A 57 -6.47 11.97 12.00
N GLN A 58 -7.11 13.10 11.70
CA GLN A 58 -6.40 14.35 11.42
C GLN A 58 -5.61 14.83 12.64
N HIS A 59 -6.18 14.70 13.85
CA HIS A 59 -5.48 15.06 15.08
C HIS A 59 -4.32 14.09 15.38
N ARG A 60 -4.50 12.78 15.16
CA ARG A 60 -3.43 11.79 15.42
C ARG A 60 -2.33 11.79 14.36
N ALA A 61 -2.66 12.08 13.11
CA ALA A 61 -1.76 12.08 11.98
C ALA A 61 -2.00 13.34 11.13
N PRO A 62 -1.51 14.51 11.57
CA PRO A 62 -1.81 15.80 10.91
C PRO A 62 -1.27 15.90 9.48
N ALA A 63 -0.25 15.12 9.13
CA ALA A 63 0.29 15.06 7.77
C ALA A 63 -0.54 14.16 6.83
N LEU A 64 -1.46 13.34 7.35
CA LEU A 64 -2.20 12.37 6.54
C LEU A 64 -3.11 13.03 5.50
N PRO A 65 -3.91 14.07 5.80
CA PRO A 65 -4.78 14.69 4.81
C PRO A 65 -4.03 15.25 3.60
N GLU A 66 -2.87 15.88 3.85
CA GLU A 66 -2.01 16.39 2.78
C GLU A 66 -1.40 15.25 1.96
N ALA A 67 -0.92 14.19 2.63
CA ALA A 67 -0.39 13.01 1.96
C ALA A 67 -1.44 12.33 1.06
N VAL A 68 -2.69 12.25 1.52
CA VAL A 68 -3.80 11.70 0.74
C VAL A 68 -4.10 12.56 -0.48
N LYS A 69 -4.12 13.89 -0.35
CA LYS A 69 -4.31 14.79 -1.51
C LYS A 69 -3.23 14.61 -2.57
N ARG A 70 -1.97 14.39 -2.16
CA ARG A 70 -0.84 14.14 -3.07
C ARG A 70 -0.98 12.84 -3.88
N LEU A 71 -1.91 11.95 -3.54
CA LEU A 71 -2.19 10.75 -4.33
C LEU A 71 -2.73 11.08 -5.74
N ASP A 72 -3.34 12.25 -5.92
CA ASP A 72 -3.95 12.66 -7.20
C ASP A 72 -2.93 12.87 -8.31
N SER A 73 -1.72 13.29 -7.96
CA SER A 73 -0.62 13.55 -8.90
C SER A 73 0.31 12.35 -9.07
N LEU A 74 -0.04 11.17 -8.58
CA LEU A 74 0.86 10.02 -8.65
C LEU A 74 0.91 9.43 -10.05
N SER A 75 2.14 9.23 -10.51
CA SER A 75 2.44 8.42 -11.67
C SER A 75 3.42 7.34 -11.24
N PHE A 76 3.09 6.09 -11.54
CA PHE A 76 3.91 4.94 -11.21
C PHE A 76 4.72 4.50 -12.43
N ALA A 77 5.92 3.99 -12.19
CA ALA A 77 6.69 3.34 -13.24
C ALA A 77 5.90 2.14 -13.79
N SER A 78 5.92 1.92 -15.10
CA SER A 78 5.28 0.76 -15.74
C SER A 78 5.84 -0.57 -15.25
N SER A 79 7.08 -0.56 -14.75
CA SER A 79 7.76 -1.70 -14.13
C SER A 79 7.37 -1.94 -12.67
N LEU A 80 6.48 -1.15 -12.05
CA LEU A 80 5.98 -1.37 -10.68
C LEU A 80 4.78 -2.32 -10.68
N SER A 81 4.79 -3.37 -9.84
CA SER A 81 3.61 -4.21 -9.63
C SER A 81 2.84 -3.69 -8.43
N ILE A 82 1.57 -3.37 -8.61
CA ILE A 82 0.74 -2.79 -7.57
C ILE A 82 -0.39 -3.76 -7.22
N HIS A 83 -0.46 -4.15 -5.95
CA HIS A 83 -1.49 -5.03 -5.43
C HIS A 83 -2.27 -4.32 -4.32
N SER A 84 -3.60 -4.40 -4.38
CA SER A 84 -4.47 -3.91 -3.31
C SER A 84 -5.23 -5.07 -2.69
N LEU A 85 -4.81 -5.50 -1.50
CA LEU A 85 -5.53 -6.46 -0.69
C LEU A 85 -6.56 -5.72 0.15
N ARG A 86 -7.82 -6.14 0.06
CA ARG A 86 -8.91 -5.52 0.81
C ARG A 86 -9.78 -6.57 1.46
N SER A 87 -10.34 -6.20 2.60
CA SER A 87 -11.42 -6.96 3.20
C SER A 87 -12.66 -6.93 2.31
N TRP A 88 -13.39 -8.05 2.28
CA TRP A 88 -14.72 -8.11 1.67
C TRP A 88 -15.66 -7.07 2.30
N TYR A 89 -15.59 -6.92 3.63
CA TYR A 89 -16.34 -5.93 4.39
C TYR A 89 -15.43 -5.14 5.34
N ASP A 90 -15.16 -3.89 4.98
CA ASP A 90 -14.33 -2.97 5.74
C ASP A 90 -15.16 -1.77 6.22
N PRO A 91 -15.41 -1.64 7.54
CA PRO A 91 -16.18 -0.51 8.08
C PRO A 91 -15.34 0.77 8.24
N VAL A 92 -14.02 0.71 8.08
CA VAL A 92 -13.10 1.83 8.30
C VAL A 92 -12.71 2.49 6.98
N VAL A 93 -12.26 1.70 6.01
CA VAL A 93 -11.86 2.17 4.68
C VAL A 93 -12.80 1.56 3.66
N GLY A 94 -13.75 2.36 3.20
CA GLY A 94 -14.73 1.89 2.21
C GLY A 94 -14.10 1.35 0.94
N LYS A 95 -14.78 0.40 0.28
CA LYS A 95 -14.31 -0.31 -0.94
C LYS A 95 -13.67 0.60 -2.00
N LYS A 96 -14.29 1.74 -2.27
CA LYS A 96 -13.80 2.70 -3.28
C LYS A 96 -12.49 3.36 -2.91
N TYR A 97 -12.16 3.44 -1.62
CA TYR A 97 -10.97 4.11 -1.09
C TYR A 97 -9.81 3.15 -0.85
N SER A 98 -10.08 1.84 -0.82
CA SER A 98 -9.13 0.79 -0.45
C SER A 98 -8.27 0.27 -1.60
N VAL A 99 -8.43 0.82 -2.81
CA VAL A 99 -7.80 0.32 -4.03
C VAL A 99 -6.91 1.41 -4.61
N ALA A 100 -5.64 1.11 -4.83
CA ALA A 100 -4.71 2.02 -5.47
C ALA A 100 -4.94 2.11 -6.99
N PRO A 101 -4.62 3.25 -7.64
CA PRO A 101 -4.66 3.37 -9.10
C PRO A 101 -3.79 2.30 -9.78
N ALA A 102 -4.28 1.73 -10.87
CA ALA A 102 -3.61 0.67 -11.64
C ALA A 102 -3.29 -0.63 -10.87
N ALA A 103 -3.87 -0.83 -9.68
CA ALA A 103 -3.61 -2.01 -8.87
C ALA A 103 -4.42 -3.24 -9.29
N THR A 104 -3.80 -4.41 -9.19
CA THR A 104 -4.53 -5.68 -9.15
C THR A 104 -5.24 -5.80 -7.79
N VAL A 105 -6.56 -6.00 -7.82
CA VAL A 105 -7.39 -6.03 -6.61
C VAL A 105 -7.57 -7.47 -6.12
N HIS A 106 -7.26 -7.69 -4.85
CA HIS A 106 -7.42 -8.97 -4.15
C HIS A 106 -8.43 -8.77 -3.02
N THR A 107 -9.63 -9.35 -3.16
CA THR A 107 -10.66 -9.26 -2.11
C THR A 107 -10.59 -10.51 -1.24
N LEU A 108 -10.27 -10.31 0.04
CA LEU A 108 -10.18 -11.38 1.03
C LEU A 108 -11.52 -11.58 1.70
N LEU A 109 -11.96 -12.83 1.82
CA LEU A 109 -13.19 -13.24 2.53
C LEU A 109 -13.02 -13.19 4.05
N VAL A 110 -12.32 -12.17 4.54
CA VAL A 110 -12.08 -11.91 5.96
C VAL A 110 -12.80 -10.61 6.28
N PRO A 111 -13.78 -10.58 7.19
CA PRO A 111 -14.47 -9.36 7.55
C PRO A 111 -13.64 -8.53 8.53
N GLY A 112 -13.72 -7.22 8.39
CA GLY A 112 -13.15 -6.26 9.32
C GLY A 112 -11.75 -5.79 8.95
N HIS A 113 -11.50 -4.50 9.18
CA HIS A 113 -10.27 -3.80 8.82
C HIS A 113 -9.03 -4.37 9.51
N LEU A 114 -8.98 -4.26 10.84
CA LEU A 114 -7.83 -4.70 11.63
C LEU A 114 -7.61 -6.21 11.52
N PHE A 115 -8.70 -6.98 11.53
CA PHE A 115 -8.61 -8.43 11.43
C PHE A 115 -8.03 -8.87 10.09
N THR A 116 -8.47 -8.27 8.98
CA THR A 116 -7.88 -8.52 7.66
C THR A 116 -6.41 -8.15 7.61
N ILE A 117 -6.02 -6.99 8.16
CA ILE A 117 -4.61 -6.59 8.25
C ILE A 117 -3.79 -7.64 9.00
N LEU A 118 -4.24 -8.07 10.18
CA LEU A 118 -3.54 -9.08 10.96
C LEU A 118 -3.45 -10.42 10.22
N CYS A 119 -4.53 -10.86 9.57
CA CYS A 119 -4.50 -12.07 8.75
C CYS A 119 -3.46 -11.97 7.64
N CYS A 120 -3.42 -10.87 6.88
CA CYS A 120 -2.40 -10.65 5.84
C CYS A 120 -0.96 -10.69 6.36
N LEU A 121 -0.73 -10.14 7.55
CA LEU A 121 0.62 -10.06 8.15
C LEU A 121 1.04 -11.36 8.85
N THR A 122 0.10 -12.27 9.13
CA THR A 122 0.37 -13.50 9.89
C THR A 122 -0.01 -14.76 9.09
N VAL A 123 -1.26 -15.21 9.20
CA VAL A 123 -1.76 -16.47 8.62
C VAL A 123 -1.67 -16.49 7.09
N LEU A 124 -1.94 -15.36 6.44
CA LEU A 124 -1.89 -15.18 4.99
C LEU A 124 -0.58 -14.53 4.53
N SER A 125 0.45 -14.46 5.40
CA SER A 125 1.75 -13.89 5.03
C SER A 125 2.38 -14.62 3.84
N TRP A 126 2.18 -15.94 3.73
CA TRP A 126 2.61 -16.74 2.58
C TRP A 126 2.05 -16.22 1.25
N TYR A 127 0.79 -15.77 1.26
CA TYR A 127 0.12 -15.25 0.07
C TYR A 127 0.68 -13.87 -0.30
N VAL A 128 0.90 -13.01 0.69
CA VAL A 128 1.54 -11.70 0.50
C VAL A 128 2.97 -11.87 -0.04
N ILE A 129 3.75 -12.80 0.50
CA ILE A 129 5.10 -13.12 0.02
C ILE A 129 5.09 -13.63 -1.41
N ARG A 130 4.09 -14.43 -1.79
CA ARG A 130 3.94 -14.90 -3.17
C ARG A 130 3.73 -13.74 -4.14
N LEU A 131 2.89 -12.76 -3.79
CA LEU A 131 2.69 -11.55 -4.61
C LEU A 131 3.98 -10.75 -4.78
N VAL A 132 4.86 -10.74 -3.77
CA VAL A 132 6.19 -10.12 -3.88
C VAL A 132 7.08 -10.88 -4.87
N ARG A 133 7.12 -12.21 -4.77
CA ARG A 133 8.00 -13.08 -5.57
C ARG A 133 7.60 -13.23 -7.04
N ASP A 134 6.30 -13.14 -7.36
CA ASP A 134 5.80 -13.34 -8.72
C ASP A 134 6.43 -12.36 -9.74
N LYS A 135 7.08 -11.27 -9.28
CA LYS A 135 7.86 -10.36 -10.13
C LYS A 135 9.38 -10.57 -10.14
N GLU A 136 9.96 -11.20 -9.12
CA GLU A 136 11.41 -11.43 -9.07
C GLU A 136 11.86 -12.43 -10.15
N HIS A 137 10.99 -13.37 -10.54
CA HIS A 137 11.26 -14.30 -11.64
C HIS A 137 11.20 -13.68 -13.04
N LEU A 138 10.80 -12.41 -13.18
CA LEU A 138 10.68 -11.71 -14.46
C LEU A 138 11.82 -10.71 -14.72
N LEU A 139 12.78 -10.59 -13.80
CA LEU A 139 13.97 -9.76 -13.99
C LEU A 139 15.12 -10.67 -14.47
N PRO A 140 15.64 -10.51 -15.70
CA PRO A 140 16.86 -11.18 -16.09
C PRO A 140 18.02 -10.63 -15.24
N LEU A 141 18.83 -11.55 -14.69
CA LEU A 141 20.12 -11.27 -14.09
C LEU A 141 21.06 -10.58 -15.09
#